data_AF-A0A7X2TYL1-F1
#
_entry.id   AF-A0A7X2TYL1-F1
#
_cell.length_a   1.000
_cell.length_b   1.000
_cell.length_c   1.000
_cell.angle_alpha   90.00
_cell.angle_beta   90.00
_cell.angle_gamma   90.00
#
_symmetry.space_group_name_H-M   'P 1'
#
loop_
_entity.id
_entity.type
_entity.pdbx_description
1 polymer ?
#
loop_
_entity_poly.entity_id
_entity_poly.type
_entity_poly.pdbx_seq_one_letter_code
_entity_poly.pdbx_strand_id
1 'polypeptide(L)'
;MNLLKRLILWEYPRMSWQYDVLVAAIVAFVFITPYYVSFGDRPKAASVAMVRGGYWIEPQQLAGVAEAGLAARAASVVNSKYKTRIRISDVEPIYDDAERELKGYLAFPEK
;
A
#
# COMPACT_ATOMS: atom_id res chain seq x y z
N MET A 1 14.58 -46.72 -3.33
CA MET A 1 14.51 -45.37 -3.93
C MET A 1 14.44 -44.34 -2.80
N ASN A 2 15.23 -43.27 -2.87
CA ASN A 2 15.36 -42.31 -1.77
C ASN A 2 14.09 -41.46 -1.64
N LEU A 3 13.60 -41.29 -0.40
CA LEU A 3 12.38 -40.52 -0.09
C LEU A 3 12.44 -39.08 -0.62
N LEU A 4 13.63 -38.46 -0.57
CA LEU A 4 13.92 -37.13 -1.12
C LEU A 4 13.69 -37.03 -2.64
N LYS A 5 14.08 -38.06 -3.40
CA LYS A 5 13.87 -38.06 -4.86
C LYS A 5 12.39 -38.12 -5.19
N ARG A 6 11.63 -38.94 -4.47
CA ARG A 6 10.19 -39.13 -4.66
C ARG A 6 9.37 -37.89 -4.29
N LEU A 7 9.82 -37.13 -3.28
CA LEU A 7 9.26 -35.83 -2.91
C LEU A 7 9.50 -34.76 -3.98
N ILE A 8 10.75 -34.62 -4.46
CA ILE A 8 11.12 -33.59 -5.44
C ILE A 8 10.54 -33.91 -6.83
N LEU A 9 10.55 -35.17 -7.24
CA LEU A 9 10.03 -35.63 -8.53
C LEU A 9 8.51 -35.89 -8.52
N TRP A 10 7.85 -35.70 -7.37
CA TRP A 10 6.41 -35.86 -7.20
C TRP A 10 5.88 -37.26 -7.62
N GLU A 11 6.62 -38.33 -7.31
CA GLU A 11 6.28 -39.71 -7.73
C GLU A 11 5.25 -40.39 -6.80
N TYR A 12 4.34 -39.62 -6.22
CA TYR A 12 3.23 -40.16 -5.42
C TYR A 12 2.00 -40.40 -6.29
N PRO A 13 1.37 -41.59 -6.24
CA PRO A 13 0.15 -41.84 -6.98
C PRO A 13 -0.96 -40.87 -6.55
N ARG A 14 -1.75 -40.42 -7.52
CA ARG A 14 -2.91 -39.54 -7.27
C ARG A 14 -3.89 -40.27 -6.34
N MET A 15 -4.51 -39.54 -5.40
CA MET A 15 -5.40 -40.09 -4.37
C MET A 15 -4.70 -41.01 -3.35
N SER A 16 -3.37 -40.95 -3.25
CA SER A 16 -2.66 -41.56 -2.13
C SER A 16 -2.58 -40.58 -0.96
N TRP A 17 -2.64 -41.10 0.26
CA TRP A 17 -2.54 -40.28 1.46
C TRP A 17 -1.28 -39.40 1.51
N GLN A 18 -0.14 -39.90 0.99
CA GLN A 18 1.11 -39.15 0.91
C GLN A 18 1.00 -37.94 -0.03
N TYR A 19 0.28 -38.09 -1.14
CA TYR A 19 -0.02 -37.01 -2.08
C TYR A 19 -0.90 -35.95 -1.40
N ASP A 20 -1.96 -36.37 -0.70
CA ASP A 20 -2.90 -35.46 -0.04
C ASP A 20 -2.22 -34.62 1.06
N VAL A 21 -1.29 -35.21 1.82
CA VAL A 21 -0.50 -34.48 2.82
C VAL A 21 0.37 -33.40 2.19
N LEU A 22 1.03 -33.68 1.05
CA LEU A 22 1.84 -32.69 0.34
C LEU A 22 0.99 -31.55 -0.22
N VAL A 23 -0.17 -31.88 -0.79
CA VAL A 23 -1.12 -30.87 -1.26
C VAL A 23 -1.60 -30.01 -0.09
N ALA A 24 -1.99 -30.62 1.02
CA ALA A 24 -2.41 -29.89 2.22
C ALA A 24 -1.31 -28.97 2.76
N ALA A 25 -0.04 -29.41 2.71
CA ALA A 25 1.09 -28.58 3.12
C ALA A 25 1.29 -27.36 2.21
N ILE A 26 1.15 -27.51 0.89
CA ILE A 26 1.22 -26.38 -0.06
C ILE A 26 0.06 -25.42 0.15
N VAL A 27 -1.16 -25.95 0.29
CA VAL A 27 -2.35 -25.14 0.56
C VAL A 27 -2.17 -24.36 1.87
N ALA A 28 -1.75 -25.03 2.94
CA ALA A 28 -1.43 -24.40 4.21
C ALA A 28 -0.37 -23.32 4.03
N PHE A 29 0.71 -23.57 3.29
CA PHE A 29 1.73 -22.57 2.97
C PHE A 29 1.12 -21.33 2.29
N VAL A 30 0.29 -21.51 1.26
CA VAL A 30 -0.36 -20.38 0.55
C VAL A 30 -1.24 -19.55 1.48
N PHE A 31 -1.98 -20.18 2.39
CA PHE A 31 -2.85 -19.47 3.32
C PHE A 31 -2.10 -18.85 4.51
N ILE A 32 -1.05 -19.50 4.99
CA ILE A 32 -0.23 -19.05 6.13
C ILE A 32 0.66 -17.88 5.71
N THR A 33 1.31 -17.98 4.56
CA THR A 33 2.29 -16.98 4.09
C THR A 33 1.77 -15.54 4.11
N PRO A 34 0.56 -15.17 3.68
CA PRO A 34 0.08 -13.79 3.76
C PRO A 34 -0.13 -13.25 5.20
N TYR A 35 -0.26 -14.12 6.20
CA TYR A 35 -0.31 -13.70 7.60
C TYR A 35 1.09 -13.38 8.17
N TYR A 36 2.12 -14.09 7.71
CA TYR A 36 3.48 -13.97 8.26
C TYR A 36 4.43 -13.16 7.38
N VAL A 37 4.18 -13.07 6.08
CA VAL A 37 5.02 -12.37 5.10
C VAL A 37 4.21 -11.23 4.50
N SER A 38 4.65 -10.00 4.77
CA SER A 38 4.09 -8.82 4.11
C SER A 38 4.77 -8.67 2.75
N PHE A 39 4.04 -8.96 1.67
CA PHE A 39 4.55 -8.86 0.30
C PHE A 39 4.65 -7.41 -0.23
N GLY A 40 4.35 -6.40 0.58
CA GLY A 40 4.48 -4.99 0.15
C GLY A 40 3.50 -4.55 -0.95
N ASP A 41 2.74 -5.47 -1.54
CA ASP A 41 1.74 -5.23 -2.59
C ASP A 41 0.48 -4.51 -2.11
N ARG A 42 0.37 -4.21 -0.81
CA ARG A 42 -0.72 -3.37 -0.31
C ARG A 42 -0.44 -1.94 -0.79
N PRO A 43 -1.39 -1.24 -1.43
CA PRO A 43 -1.27 0.20 -1.64
C PRO A 43 -1.01 0.80 -0.25
N LYS A 44 0.17 1.41 -0.10
CA LYS A 44 0.57 2.01 1.17
C LYS A 44 -0.52 3.00 1.54
N ALA A 45 -0.99 2.94 2.79
CA ALA A 45 -2.03 3.83 3.26
C ALA A 45 -1.69 5.27 2.88
N ALA A 46 -2.44 5.79 1.90
CA ALA A 46 -2.62 7.19 1.57
C ALA A 46 -1.40 8.05 1.86
N SER A 47 -0.40 7.98 0.97
CA SER A 47 0.94 8.44 1.27
C SER A 47 1.07 9.96 1.08
N VAL A 48 1.44 10.66 2.17
CA VAL A 48 2.03 12.00 2.03
C VAL A 48 3.51 11.87 1.70
N ALA A 49 3.96 12.37 0.57
CA ALA A 49 5.37 12.37 0.16
C ALA A 49 5.95 13.79 0.20
N MET A 50 7.20 13.94 0.59
CA MET A 50 7.88 15.23 0.53
C MET A 50 8.38 15.44 -0.91
N VAL A 51 7.99 16.56 -1.51
CA VAL A 51 8.39 16.95 -2.87
C VAL A 51 9.16 18.27 -2.82
N ARG A 52 9.81 18.63 -3.92
CA ARG A 52 10.66 19.83 -3.96
C ARG A 52 9.81 21.08 -3.73
N GLY A 53 9.90 21.66 -2.54
CA GLY A 53 9.17 22.86 -2.15
C GLY A 53 7.85 22.61 -1.40
N GLY A 54 7.44 21.37 -1.13
CA GLY A 54 6.18 21.10 -0.43
C GLY A 54 5.91 19.63 -0.14
N TYR A 55 4.64 19.30 0.00
CA TYR A 55 4.16 17.95 0.32
C TYR A 55 3.13 17.50 -0.71
N TRP A 56 3.36 16.34 -1.31
CA TRP A 56 2.38 15.64 -2.11
C TRP A 56 1.44 14.86 -1.20
N ILE A 57 0.13 15.02 -1.37
CA ILE A 57 -0.92 14.38 -0.59
C ILE A 57 -1.84 13.62 -1.54
N GLU A 58 -2.00 12.32 -1.31
CA GLU A 58 -2.92 11.50 -2.08
C GLU A 58 -4.39 11.94 -1.90
N PRO A 59 -5.22 11.84 -2.95
CA PRO A 59 -6.57 12.40 -2.94
C PRO A 59 -7.48 11.73 -1.89
N GLN A 60 -7.23 10.46 -1.54
CA GLN A 60 -8.01 9.79 -0.49
C GLN A 60 -7.81 10.42 0.91
N GLN A 61 -6.73 11.18 1.17
CA GLN A 61 -6.53 11.88 2.45
C GLN A 61 -7.37 13.14 2.59
N LEU A 62 -7.78 13.73 1.47
CA LEU A 62 -8.52 14.99 1.39
C LEU A 62 -9.93 14.79 0.81
N ALA A 63 -10.31 13.55 0.51
CA ALA A 63 -11.64 13.20 0.02
C ALA A 63 -12.73 13.61 1.02
N GLY A 64 -13.75 14.33 0.54
CA GLY A 64 -14.90 14.76 1.33
C GLY A 64 -14.69 15.99 2.22
N VAL A 65 -13.53 16.67 2.11
CA VAL A 65 -13.25 17.92 2.83
C VAL A 65 -13.66 19.12 1.97
N ALA A 66 -14.37 20.07 2.56
CA ALA A 66 -14.72 21.33 1.89
C ALA A 66 -13.46 22.16 1.55
N GLU A 67 -13.47 22.90 0.44
CA GLU A 67 -12.31 23.68 -0.03
C GLU A 67 -11.70 24.59 1.04
N ALA A 68 -12.55 25.26 1.83
CA ALA A 68 -12.11 26.13 2.93
C ALA A 68 -11.34 25.39 4.05
N GLY A 69 -11.49 24.06 4.16
CA GLY A 69 -10.83 23.21 5.15
C GLY A 69 -9.64 22.42 4.61
N LEU A 70 -9.35 22.48 3.31
CA LEU A 70 -8.32 21.65 2.67
C LEU A 70 -6.93 21.90 3.25
N ALA A 71 -6.53 23.17 3.43
CA ALA A 71 -5.23 23.54 3.98
C ALA A 71 -5.05 23.05 5.43
N ALA A 72 -6.08 23.19 6.27
CA ALA A 72 -6.05 22.73 7.65
C ALA A 72 -5.95 21.19 7.73
N ARG A 73 -6.69 20.48 6.87
CA ARG A 73 -6.60 19.01 6.79
C ARG A 73 -5.23 18.58 6.27
N ALA A 74 -4.73 19.19 5.20
CA ALA A 74 -3.41 18.92 4.64
C ALA A 74 -2.31 19.08 5.71
N ALA A 75 -2.34 20.18 6.48
CA ALA A 75 -1.44 20.39 7.59
C ALA A 75 -1.54 19.27 8.64
N SER A 76 -2.76 18.86 9.02
CA SER A 76 -2.95 17.77 9.99
C SER A 76 -2.34 16.45 9.51
N VAL A 77 -2.51 16.09 8.23
CA VAL A 77 -1.99 14.84 7.68
C VAL A 77 -0.46 14.86 7.60
N VAL A 78 0.11 15.98 7.14
CA VAL A 78 1.58 16.18 7.09
C VAL A 78 2.17 16.12 8.50
N ASN A 79 1.56 16.81 9.46
CA ASN A 79 2.01 16.88 10.85
C ASN A 79 1.94 15.51 11.54
N SER A 80 0.88 14.74 11.32
CA SER A 80 0.75 13.38 11.84
C SER A 80 1.80 12.42 11.26
N LYS A 81 2.11 12.52 9.97
CA LYS A 81 3.06 11.61 9.31
C LYS A 81 4.52 11.93 9.66
N TYR A 82 4.90 13.21 9.63
CA TYR A 82 6.27 13.66 9.84
C TYR A 82 6.57 14.14 11.27
N LYS A 83 5.60 14.01 12.19
CA LYS A 83 5.68 14.51 13.59
C LYS A 83 6.15 15.97 13.67
N THR A 84 5.64 16.79 12.76
CA THR A 84 5.99 18.22 12.66
C THR A 84 4.80 19.13 12.98
N ARG A 85 5.00 20.44 13.01
CA ARG A 85 3.96 21.47 13.28
C ARG A 85 4.01 22.58 12.24
N ILE A 86 3.83 22.20 10.99
CA ILE A 86 3.87 23.11 9.84
C ILE A 86 2.46 23.62 9.55
N ARG A 87 2.35 24.90 9.17
CA ARG A 87 1.13 25.48 8.60
C ARG A 87 1.23 25.42 7.08
N ILE A 88 0.17 24.96 6.43
CA ILE A 88 0.06 24.91 4.97
C ILE A 88 -0.70 26.16 4.54
N SER A 89 -0.09 26.98 3.69
CA SER A 89 -0.69 28.22 3.18
C SER A 89 -1.53 27.97 1.94
N ASP A 90 -1.11 27.02 1.10
CA ASP A 90 -1.75 26.78 -0.19
C ASP A 90 -1.79 25.29 -0.53
N VAL A 91 -2.89 24.87 -1.17
CA VAL A 91 -3.12 23.49 -1.59
C VAL A 91 -3.63 23.47 -3.03
N GLU A 92 -2.81 23.00 -3.96
CA GLU A 92 -3.13 22.93 -5.38
C GLU A 92 -3.50 21.48 -5.79
N PRO A 93 -4.68 21.23 -6.38
CA PRO A 93 -5.01 19.94 -6.96
C PRO A 93 -4.27 19.71 -8.29
N ILE A 94 -3.64 18.55 -8.44
CA ILE A 94 -3.05 18.10 -9.71
C ILE A 94 -3.98 17.12 -10.41
N TYR A 95 -4.28 17.42 -11.66
CA TYR A 95 -5.04 16.57 -12.57
C TYR A 95 -4.10 15.92 -13.60
N ASP A 96 -4.44 14.71 -14.05
CA ASP A 96 -3.82 14.14 -15.25
C ASP A 96 -4.40 14.81 -16.52
N ASP A 97 -3.52 15.23 -17.42
CA ASP A 97 -3.87 15.90 -18.68
C ASP A 97 -4.64 14.97 -19.64
N ALA A 98 -4.40 13.66 -19.56
CA ALA A 98 -5.01 12.67 -20.45
C ALA A 98 -6.41 12.21 -19.98
N GLU A 99 -6.60 12.02 -18.67
CA GLU A 99 -7.82 11.39 -18.11
C GLU A 99 -8.68 12.35 -17.27
N ARG A 100 -8.24 13.61 -17.06
CA ARG A 100 -8.87 14.59 -16.16
C ARG A 100 -9.16 14.02 -14.76
N GLU A 101 -8.43 12.99 -14.35
CA GLU A 101 -8.56 12.38 -13.04
C GLU A 101 -7.70 13.15 -12.03
N LEU A 102 -8.24 13.38 -10.83
CA LEU A 102 -7.50 13.99 -9.73
C LEU A 102 -6.41 13.02 -9.25
N LYS A 103 -5.15 13.33 -9.55
CA LYS A 103 -4.01 12.52 -9.13
C LYS A 103 -3.60 12.77 -7.69
N GLY A 104 -3.82 13.97 -7.18
CA GLY A 104 -3.50 14.34 -5.80
C GLY A 104 -3.42 15.83 -5.57
N TYR A 105 -2.92 16.22 -4.40
CA TYR A 105 -2.80 17.60 -3.98
C TYR A 105 -1.35 17.94 -3.62
N LEU A 106 -0.88 19.10 -4.04
CA LEU A 106 0.36 19.71 -3.56
C LEU A 106 0.04 20.69 -2.44
N ALA A 107 0.65 20.50 -1.28
CA ALA A 107 0.54 21.37 -0.13
C ALA A 107 1.86 22.12 0.10
N PHE A 108 1.80 23.45 0.08
CA PHE A 108 2.97 24.30 0.28
C PHE A 108 3.03 24.82 1.73
N PRO A 109 4.17 24.65 2.43
CA PRO A 109 4.34 25.19 3.77
C PRO A 109 4.44 26.71 3.73
N GLU A 110 3.84 27.36 4.74
CA GLU A 110 4.05 28.77 5.04
C GLU A 110 5.54 28.98 5.41
N LYS A 111 6.20 29.97 4.79
CA LYS A 111 7.62 30.29 5.02
C LYS A 111 7.86 30.98 6.35
#